data_AF-A0A1I0R5X9-F1
#
_entry.id   AF-A0A1I0R5X9-F1
#
_cell.length_a   1.000
_cell.length_b   1.000
_cell.length_c   1.000
_cell.angle_alpha   90.00
_cell.angle_beta   90.00
_cell.angle_gamma   90.00
#
_symmetry.space_group_name_H-M   'P 1'
#
loop_
_entity.id
_entity.type
_entity.pdbx_description
1 polymer ?
#
loop_
_entity_poly.entity_id
_entity_poly.type
_entity_poly.pdbx_seq_one_letter_code
_entity_poly.pdbx_strand_id
1 'polypeptide(L)'
;MAPRKPENERKVNSFRPFGKIASHVDPMVLWTFLGLLLISGALLAFQLDGREDCSNTDIKLSHIQNTNSKAYAVGEVITFNAATTGSKQAAYSWEFGDSSAKATGKQVYHSFNKAGSYIITLSSGKCTWTKEVLVTMNTPSAAGNQPDIFPVIDGPAEAFAGRPVVFRNSTPSAKSWTWRLLQDNAEAHSGSSVSYTFSTPGERTLSLIINGDSSHMVLKHITVFAARPAAAPEIPEPAFNPAPLPAPVPETPVKKEEPRPSISDDEFKYMLTQVTLKQKTATDFAQYLCNNLSARVVLNTSDVDNFAHFCSRIYGKKKFKIERVNLAKDEKGCVKEILIMYDRKKFMGIF
;
A
#
# COMPACT_ATOMS: atom_id res chain seq x y z
N MET A 1 40.39 -92.32 0.45
CA MET A 1 39.95 -90.92 0.22
C MET A 1 40.11 -90.17 1.54
N ALA A 2 41.13 -89.32 1.67
CA ALA A 2 41.25 -88.34 2.74
C ALA A 2 41.85 -87.06 2.11
N PRO A 3 41.22 -85.88 2.26
CA PRO A 3 41.60 -84.71 1.49
C PRO A 3 42.91 -84.10 1.98
N ARG A 4 43.75 -83.65 1.03
CA ARG A 4 44.98 -82.90 1.29
C ARG A 4 44.65 -81.55 1.91
N LYS A 5 45.40 -81.19 2.96
CA LYS A 5 45.39 -79.88 3.62
C LYS A 5 45.86 -78.80 2.61
N PRO A 6 45.12 -77.69 2.41
CA PRO A 6 45.63 -76.60 1.59
C PRO A 6 46.72 -75.86 2.36
N GLU A 7 47.93 -75.96 1.83
CA GLU A 7 49.06 -75.09 2.12
C GLU A 7 48.78 -73.75 1.44
N ASN A 8 48.58 -72.69 2.24
CA ASN A 8 48.74 -71.25 1.93
C ASN A 8 47.81 -70.41 2.82
N GLU A 9 48.00 -70.47 4.14
CA GLU A 9 47.49 -69.41 5.03
C GLU A 9 48.47 -68.23 4.96
N ARG A 10 48.27 -67.36 3.96
CA ARG A 10 49.02 -66.11 3.84
C ARG A 10 48.65 -65.26 5.06
N LYS A 11 49.56 -65.18 6.05
CA LYS A 11 49.44 -64.23 7.17
C LYS A 11 49.30 -62.83 6.58
N VAL A 12 48.07 -62.33 6.55
CA VAL A 12 47.79 -60.93 6.24
C VAL A 12 48.24 -60.16 7.48
N ASN A 13 49.49 -59.70 7.47
CA ASN A 13 49.93 -58.68 8.41
C ASN A 13 49.08 -57.44 8.10
N SER A 14 48.07 -57.20 8.92
CA SER A 14 47.31 -55.96 8.89
C SER A 14 48.30 -54.84 9.23
N PHE A 15 48.84 -54.19 8.20
CA PHE A 15 49.60 -52.97 8.37
C PHE A 15 48.61 -51.93 8.93
N ARG A 16 48.70 -51.68 10.24
CA ARG A 16 48.02 -50.55 10.87
C ARG A 16 48.97 -49.36 10.72
N PRO A 17 48.76 -48.46 9.75
CA PRO A 17 49.71 -47.39 9.44
C PRO A 17 49.98 -46.43 10.62
N PHE A 18 49.18 -46.48 11.68
CA PHE A 18 49.26 -45.58 12.83
C PHE A 18 49.76 -46.23 14.14
N GLY A 19 50.10 -47.53 14.15
CA GLY A 19 50.45 -48.23 15.40
C GLY A 19 51.74 -47.76 16.08
N LYS A 20 52.69 -47.17 15.34
CA LYS A 20 53.99 -46.73 15.88
C LYS A 20 54.03 -45.27 16.33
N ILE A 21 53.16 -44.41 15.81
CA ILE A 21 53.15 -42.97 16.11
C ILE A 21 52.60 -42.70 17.52
N ALA A 22 51.64 -43.51 17.98
CA ALA A 22 51.02 -43.37 19.30
C ALA A 22 51.87 -43.90 20.47
N SER A 23 53.01 -44.56 20.22
CA SER A 23 53.82 -45.18 21.27
C SER A 23 54.75 -44.22 22.03
N HIS A 24 55.04 -43.05 21.45
CA HIS A 24 55.92 -42.02 22.01
C HIS A 24 55.17 -40.77 22.48
N VAL A 25 53.85 -40.73 22.34
CA VAL A 25 53.03 -39.56 22.67
C VAL A 25 52.17 -39.92 23.88
N ASP A 26 52.25 -39.10 24.93
CA ASP A 26 51.45 -39.26 26.13
C ASP A 26 49.94 -39.32 25.77
N PRO A 27 49.21 -40.35 26.24
CA PRO A 27 47.77 -40.45 26.02
C PRO A 27 47.00 -39.19 26.42
N MET A 28 47.39 -38.49 27.49
CA MET A 28 46.74 -37.24 27.90
C MET A 28 46.91 -36.14 26.85
N VAL A 29 48.06 -36.07 26.18
CA VAL A 29 48.29 -35.13 25.07
C VAL A 29 47.35 -35.44 23.91
N LEU A 30 47.15 -36.72 23.56
CA LEU A 30 46.20 -37.11 22.51
C LEU A 30 44.74 -36.74 22.86
N TRP A 31 44.34 -36.91 24.12
CA TRP A 31 43.01 -36.48 24.59
C TRP A 31 42.84 -34.96 24.54
N THR A 32 43.88 -34.19 24.86
CA THR A 32 43.83 -32.71 24.73
C THR A 32 43.73 -32.26 23.27
N PHE A 33 44.48 -32.90 22.35
CA PHE A 33 44.36 -32.62 20.91
C PHE A 33 42.98 -32.96 20.37
N LEU A 34 42.40 -34.10 20.80
CA LEU A 34 41.04 -34.48 20.42
C LEU A 34 40.02 -33.46 20.96
N GLY A 35 40.15 -33.04 22.23
CA GLY A 35 39.30 -32.04 22.85
C GLY A 35 39.36 -30.69 22.12
N LEU A 36 40.56 -30.21 21.78
CA LEU A 36 40.75 -28.98 21.02
C LEU A 36 40.20 -29.08 19.59
N LEU A 37 40.33 -30.24 18.94
CA LEU A 37 39.78 -30.47 17.61
C LEU A 37 38.25 -30.48 17.63
N LEU A 38 37.63 -31.05 18.65
CA LEU A 38 36.18 -31.01 18.85
C LEU A 38 35.68 -29.59 19.13
N ILE A 39 36.38 -28.83 19.99
CA ILE A 39 36.04 -27.42 20.25
C ILE A 39 36.18 -26.59 18.98
N SER A 40 37.28 -26.76 18.24
CA SER A 40 37.49 -26.09 16.95
C SER A 40 36.42 -26.47 15.93
N GLY A 41 36.02 -27.75 15.88
CA GLY A 41 34.95 -28.22 15.01
C GLY A 41 33.59 -27.63 15.39
N ALA A 42 33.29 -27.52 16.68
CA ALA A 42 32.07 -26.89 17.17
C ALA A 42 32.03 -25.38 16.87
N LEU A 43 33.16 -24.67 17.06
CA LEU A 43 33.28 -23.25 16.71
C LEU A 43 33.15 -23.03 15.19
N LEU A 44 33.74 -23.91 14.38
CA LEU A 44 33.61 -23.86 12.92
C LEU A 44 32.17 -24.16 12.48
N ALA A 45 31.51 -25.16 13.07
CA ALA A 45 30.10 -25.47 12.80
C ALA A 45 29.18 -24.30 13.18
N PHE A 46 29.42 -23.67 14.34
CA PHE A 46 28.71 -22.47 14.76
C PHE A 46 28.94 -21.27 13.82
N GLN A 47 30.18 -21.10 13.33
CA GLN A 47 30.49 -20.09 12.32
C GLN A 47 29.84 -20.36 10.96
N LEU A 48 29.68 -21.63 10.58
CA LEU A 48 29.04 -22.02 9.32
C LEU A 48 27.51 -21.87 9.38
N ASP A 49 26.89 -22.14 10.54
CA ASP A 49 25.44 -22.01 10.73
C ASP A 49 24.96 -20.54 10.73
N GLY A 50 25.85 -19.60 11.10
CA GLY A 50 25.55 -18.17 11.13
C GLY A 50 25.68 -17.42 9.79
N ARG A 51 26.10 -18.10 8.70
CA ARG A 51 26.38 -17.47 7.40
C ARG A 51 25.14 -17.45 6.52
N GLU A 52 24.48 -16.28 6.42
CA GLU A 52 23.45 -16.05 5.41
C GLU A 52 24.13 -15.89 4.03
N ASP A 53 23.77 -16.75 3.08
CA ASP A 53 24.30 -16.67 1.71
C ASP A 53 23.54 -15.61 0.90
N CYS A 54 24.16 -14.44 0.75
CA CYS A 54 23.60 -13.28 0.05
C CYS A 54 23.83 -13.30 -1.47
N SER A 55 24.45 -14.34 -2.04
CA SER A 55 24.88 -14.34 -3.44
C SER A 55 23.77 -14.59 -4.48
N ASN A 56 22.54 -14.85 -4.04
CA ASN A 56 21.44 -15.38 -4.86
C ASN A 56 20.29 -14.40 -5.17
N THR A 57 20.47 -13.09 -4.94
CA THR A 57 19.43 -12.10 -5.22
C THR A 57 19.94 -11.02 -6.17
N ASP A 58 19.15 -10.71 -7.21
CA ASP A 58 19.37 -9.59 -8.13
C ASP A 58 18.18 -8.62 -8.07
N ILE A 59 18.46 -7.33 -8.22
CA ILE A 59 17.44 -6.28 -8.34
C ILE A 59 17.06 -6.17 -9.81
N LYS A 60 15.88 -6.69 -10.14
CA LYS A 60 15.32 -6.58 -11.50
C LYS A 60 14.46 -5.33 -11.61
N LEU A 61 14.86 -4.47 -12.53
CA LEU A 61 14.10 -3.29 -12.93
C LEU A 61 13.28 -3.65 -14.17
N SER A 62 12.02 -3.23 -14.23
CA SER A 62 11.21 -3.38 -15.45
C SER A 62 10.53 -2.07 -15.83
N HIS A 63 10.65 -1.71 -17.11
CA HIS A 63 9.94 -0.63 -17.80
C HIS A 63 9.65 -1.06 -19.26
N ILE A 64 8.51 -0.65 -19.84
CA ILE A 64 8.09 -1.10 -21.18
C ILE A 64 8.88 -0.47 -22.33
N GLN A 65 9.40 0.76 -22.20
CA GLN A 65 9.93 1.45 -23.39
C GLN A 65 11.39 1.18 -23.73
N ASN A 66 12.14 0.40 -22.94
CA ASN A 66 13.45 -0.05 -23.41
C ASN A 66 14.06 -1.14 -22.53
N THR A 67 14.25 -2.32 -23.09
CA THR A 67 15.08 -3.37 -22.49
C THR A 67 16.59 -3.05 -22.55
N ASN A 68 16.98 -1.91 -23.15
CA ASN A 68 18.37 -1.51 -23.35
C ASN A 68 18.73 -0.09 -22.82
N SER A 69 17.77 0.68 -22.29
CA SER A 69 18.08 2.00 -21.72
C SER A 69 18.47 1.87 -20.26
N LYS A 70 19.68 2.32 -19.92
CA LYS A 70 20.15 2.45 -18.54
C LYS A 70 19.60 3.71 -17.84
N ALA A 71 18.66 4.42 -18.46
CA ALA A 71 18.16 5.72 -18.01
C ALA A 71 16.63 5.77 -18.03
N TYR A 72 16.05 6.43 -17.03
CA TYR A 72 14.61 6.62 -16.81
C TYR A 72 14.28 8.12 -16.77
N ALA A 73 13.03 8.50 -17.02
CA ALA A 73 12.62 9.90 -16.97
C ALA A 73 12.18 10.35 -15.55
N VAL A 74 12.31 11.66 -15.28
CA VAL A 74 11.73 12.28 -14.09
C VAL A 74 10.21 12.09 -14.07
N GLY A 75 9.68 11.63 -12.93
CA GLY A 75 8.25 11.34 -12.75
C GLY A 75 7.81 9.97 -13.27
N GLU A 76 8.67 9.25 -13.98
CA GLU A 76 8.40 7.90 -14.46
C GLU A 76 8.32 6.92 -13.28
N VAL A 77 7.28 6.09 -13.25
CA VAL A 77 7.17 5.01 -12.27
C VAL A 77 7.98 3.80 -12.72
N ILE A 78 8.96 3.44 -11.90
CA ILE A 78 9.84 2.30 -12.09
C ILE A 78 9.37 1.15 -11.20
N THR A 79 9.32 -0.06 -11.75
CA THR A 79 9.01 -1.27 -10.98
C THR A 79 10.32 -1.95 -10.55
N PHE A 80 10.45 -2.17 -9.25
CA PHE A 80 11.60 -2.85 -8.62
C PHE A 80 11.17 -4.22 -8.12
N ASN A 81 11.88 -5.26 -8.55
CA ASN A 81 11.60 -6.65 -8.19
C ASN A 81 12.83 -7.29 -7.52
N ALA A 82 12.63 -7.89 -6.35
CA ALA A 82 13.61 -8.77 -5.73
C ALA A 82 13.54 -10.15 -6.40
N ALA A 83 14.52 -10.45 -7.26
CA ALA A 83 14.65 -11.75 -7.89
C ALA A 83 15.53 -12.66 -7.04
N THR A 84 14.91 -13.44 -6.15
CA THR A 84 15.58 -14.44 -5.31
C THR A 84 15.29 -15.85 -5.83
N THR A 85 16.32 -16.71 -5.87
CA THR A 85 16.24 -18.13 -6.24
C THR A 85 15.99 -19.08 -5.06
N GLY A 86 15.75 -18.57 -3.84
CA GLY A 86 15.51 -19.34 -2.62
C GLY A 86 14.08 -19.26 -2.06
N SER A 87 13.65 -20.31 -1.36
CA SER A 87 12.29 -20.53 -0.84
C SER A 87 11.98 -19.86 0.51
N LYS A 88 12.89 -19.10 1.11
CA LYS A 88 12.63 -18.37 2.35
C LYS A 88 11.95 -17.04 2.04
N GLN A 89 10.77 -16.83 2.62
CA GLN A 89 10.05 -15.55 2.61
C GLN A 89 10.83 -14.54 3.45
N ALA A 90 11.80 -13.89 2.83
CA ALA A 90 12.61 -12.88 3.49
C ALA A 90 11.86 -11.54 3.46
N ALA A 91 11.82 -10.82 4.59
CA ALA A 91 11.27 -9.47 4.64
C ALA A 91 12.19 -8.55 3.83
N TYR A 92 11.68 -8.01 2.72
CA TYR A 92 12.43 -7.10 1.85
C TYR A 92 12.15 -5.65 2.24
N SER A 93 13.21 -4.86 2.37
CA SER A 93 13.14 -3.41 2.56
C SER A 93 13.94 -2.70 1.48
N TRP A 94 13.37 -1.63 0.92
CA TRP A 94 13.93 -0.86 -0.19
C TRP A 94 14.18 0.58 0.25
N GLU A 95 15.36 1.09 -0.11
CA GLU A 95 15.74 2.50 -0.01
C GLU A 95 16.15 3.01 -1.38
N PHE A 96 15.60 4.14 -1.81
CA PHE A 96 15.76 4.61 -3.20
C PHE A 96 16.88 5.65 -3.38
N GLY A 97 17.50 6.12 -2.30
CA GLY A 97 18.61 7.08 -2.36
C GLY A 97 18.20 8.53 -2.66
N ASP A 98 16.90 8.83 -2.69
CA ASP A 98 16.34 10.16 -3.00
C ASP A 98 15.68 10.84 -1.78
N SER A 99 15.94 10.33 -0.58
CA SER A 99 15.30 10.69 0.71
C SER A 99 13.81 10.34 0.86
N SER A 100 13.25 9.56 -0.07
CA SER A 100 11.90 9.03 0.07
C SER A 100 11.79 7.98 1.18
N ALA A 101 10.57 7.76 1.67
CA ALA A 101 10.30 6.74 2.67
C ALA A 101 10.69 5.33 2.16
N LYS A 102 11.11 4.46 3.08
CA LYS A 102 11.45 3.07 2.74
C LYS A 102 10.19 2.32 2.29
N ALA A 103 10.32 1.47 1.29
CA ALA A 103 9.26 0.56 0.86
C ALA A 103 9.54 -0.87 1.33
N THR A 104 8.51 -1.70 1.47
CA THR A 104 8.64 -3.11 1.82
C THR A 104 7.95 -4.01 0.80
N GLY A 105 8.42 -5.25 0.69
CA GLY A 105 7.80 -6.28 -0.14
C GLY A 105 8.67 -6.73 -1.32
N LYS A 106 8.31 -7.86 -1.94
CA LYS A 106 9.10 -8.47 -3.03
C LYS A 106 9.12 -7.62 -4.31
N GLN A 107 8.06 -6.86 -4.54
CA GLN A 107 7.92 -5.95 -5.67
C GLN A 107 7.40 -4.62 -5.16
N VAL A 108 8.07 -3.53 -5.52
CA VAL A 108 7.71 -2.16 -5.13
C VAL A 108 7.75 -1.24 -6.33
N TYR A 109 7.07 -0.11 -6.23
CA TYR A 109 6.99 0.92 -7.26
C TYR A 109 7.51 2.23 -6.70
N HIS A 110 8.32 2.94 -7.48
CA HIS A 110 8.87 4.23 -7.07
C HIS A 110 9.08 5.14 -8.28
N SER A 111 8.93 6.45 -8.10
CA SER A 111 9.22 7.47 -9.10
C SER A 111 10.14 8.54 -8.52
N PHE A 112 11.03 9.06 -9.37
CA PHE A 112 12.02 10.05 -8.96
C PHE A 112 11.61 11.45 -9.45
N ASN A 113 11.56 12.41 -8.53
CA ASN A 113 11.12 13.78 -8.82
C ASN A 113 12.23 14.69 -9.37
N LYS A 114 13.47 14.23 -9.36
CA LYS A 114 14.64 14.98 -9.82
C LYS A 114 15.52 14.10 -10.70
N ALA A 115 16.11 14.69 -11.73
CA ALA A 115 17.14 14.02 -12.51
C ALA A 115 18.40 13.84 -11.64
N GLY A 116 19.06 12.71 -11.80
CA GLY A 116 20.21 12.31 -10.99
C GLY A 116 20.51 10.82 -11.10
N SER A 117 21.68 10.40 -10.61
CA SER A 117 21.96 8.98 -10.38
C SER A 117 21.56 8.63 -8.95
N TYR A 118 20.79 7.56 -8.81
CA TYR A 118 20.29 7.06 -7.53
C TYR A 118 20.79 5.64 -7.29
N ILE A 119 21.22 5.37 -6.05
CA ILE A 119 21.61 4.03 -5.61
C ILE A 119 20.45 3.44 -4.82
N ILE A 120 19.79 2.44 -5.41
CA ILE A 120 18.71 1.70 -4.77
C ILE A 120 19.32 0.60 -3.95
N THR A 121 18.94 0.52 -2.68
CA THR A 121 19.41 -0.47 -1.72
C THR A 121 18.25 -1.39 -1.33
N LEU A 122 18.39 -2.67 -1.64
CA LEU A 122 17.50 -3.74 -1.17
C LEU A 122 18.16 -4.41 0.04
N SER A 123 17.45 -4.49 1.15
CA SER A 123 17.90 -5.19 2.36
C SER A 123 16.96 -6.34 2.70
N SER A 124 17.53 -7.47 3.09
CA SER A 124 16.77 -8.60 3.63
C SER A 124 17.61 -9.41 4.61
N GLY A 125 17.18 -9.47 5.88
CA GLY A 125 17.99 -10.07 6.94
C GLY A 125 19.31 -9.31 7.12
N LYS A 126 20.44 -10.02 7.06
CA LYS A 126 21.79 -9.42 7.06
C LYS A 126 22.32 -9.10 5.66
N CYS A 127 21.54 -9.39 4.62
CA CYS A 127 21.96 -9.19 3.24
C CYS A 127 21.52 -7.82 2.71
N THR A 128 22.40 -7.21 1.92
CA THR A 128 22.15 -5.93 1.26
C THR A 128 22.64 -5.99 -0.19
N TRP A 129 21.81 -5.54 -1.12
CA TRP A 129 22.10 -5.44 -2.54
C TRP A 129 21.87 -4.03 -3.04
N THR A 130 22.68 -3.56 -3.98
CA THR A 130 22.58 -2.21 -4.52
C THR A 130 22.46 -2.21 -6.04
N LYS A 131 21.64 -1.29 -6.58
CA LYS A 131 21.50 -1.07 -8.02
C LYS A 131 21.52 0.41 -8.33
N GLU A 132 22.35 0.81 -9.29
CA GLU A 132 22.34 2.20 -9.79
C GLU A 132 21.23 2.39 -10.82
N VAL A 133 20.51 3.50 -10.70
CA VAL A 133 19.47 3.93 -11.63
C VAL A 133 19.75 5.38 -12.02
N LEU A 134 19.90 5.63 -13.33
CA LEU A 134 20.06 6.98 -13.86
C LEU A 134 18.70 7.56 -14.22
N VAL A 135 18.38 8.74 -13.71
CA VAL A 135 17.16 9.49 -14.02
C VAL A 135 17.54 10.76 -14.77
N THR A 136 16.99 10.95 -15.96
CA THR A 136 17.22 12.12 -16.81
C THR A 136 15.96 12.98 -16.89
N MET A 137 16.14 14.29 -17.10
CA MET A 137 15.02 15.15 -17.47
C MET A 137 14.39 14.62 -18.74
N ASN A 138 13.06 14.74 -18.85
CA ASN A 138 12.32 14.30 -20.03
C ASN A 138 12.89 15.01 -21.27
N THR A 139 13.76 14.32 -22.01
CA THR A 139 13.97 14.65 -23.41
C THR A 139 12.84 13.96 -24.15
N PRO A 140 12.14 14.64 -25.07
CA PRO A 140 11.15 13.97 -25.91
C PRO A 140 11.89 12.91 -26.73
N SER A 141 11.94 11.69 -26.19
CA SER A 141 12.40 10.52 -26.91
C SER A 141 11.34 10.25 -27.97
N ALA A 142 11.76 10.24 -29.23
CA ALA A 142 10.93 9.93 -30.39
C ALA A 142 10.54 8.44 -30.43
N ALA A 143 9.96 7.93 -29.33
CA ALA A 143 9.50 6.56 -29.18
C ALA A 143 7.97 6.55 -29.06
N GLY A 144 7.31 6.47 -30.22
CA GLY A 144 5.91 6.07 -30.35
C GLY A 144 4.89 7.21 -30.20
N ASN A 145 4.18 7.51 -31.28
CA ASN A 145 2.94 8.29 -31.29
C ASN A 145 1.79 7.55 -30.55
N GLN A 146 2.02 7.09 -29.33
CA GLN A 146 0.95 6.64 -28.46
C GLN A 146 0.50 7.88 -27.67
N PRO A 147 -0.78 8.29 -27.73
CA PRO A 147 -1.24 9.35 -26.85
C PRO A 147 -0.93 8.96 -25.40
N ASP A 148 -0.48 9.90 -24.58
CA ASP A 148 -0.35 9.70 -23.13
C ASP A 148 -1.72 9.28 -22.59
N ILE A 149 -1.81 8.03 -22.16
CA ILE A 149 -3.04 7.44 -21.64
C ILE A 149 -2.89 7.33 -20.13
N PHE A 150 -3.65 8.15 -19.40
CA PHE A 150 -3.76 8.03 -17.96
C PHE A 150 -4.88 7.05 -17.60
N PRO A 151 -4.56 5.91 -16.93
CA PRO A 151 -5.58 4.95 -16.53
C PRO A 151 -6.46 5.52 -15.42
N VAL A 152 -7.74 5.15 -15.41
CA VAL A 152 -8.70 5.56 -14.37
C VAL A 152 -9.15 4.35 -13.56
N ILE A 153 -9.07 4.44 -12.23
CA ILE A 153 -9.62 3.42 -11.31
C ILE A 153 -10.98 3.89 -10.79
N ASP A 154 -12.03 3.27 -11.30
CA ASP A 154 -13.39 3.41 -10.80
C ASP A 154 -13.61 2.46 -9.62
N GLY A 155 -14.16 2.96 -8.53
CA GLY A 155 -14.41 2.18 -7.33
C GLY A 155 -14.37 3.02 -6.06
N PRO A 156 -14.84 2.43 -4.94
CA PRO A 156 -14.97 3.15 -3.68
C PRO A 156 -13.59 3.46 -3.09
N ALA A 157 -13.44 4.66 -2.53
CA ALA A 157 -12.27 5.04 -1.73
C ALA A 157 -12.40 4.57 -0.27
N GLU A 158 -13.57 4.07 0.12
CA GLU A 158 -13.87 3.61 1.47
C GLU A 158 -14.49 2.21 1.42
N ALA A 159 -14.05 1.33 2.31
CA ALA A 159 -14.56 -0.04 2.40
C ALA A 159 -14.78 -0.44 3.86
N PHE A 160 -15.62 -1.44 4.11
CA PHE A 160 -15.74 -2.06 5.44
C PHE A 160 -15.08 -3.44 5.43
N ALA A 161 -14.38 -3.75 6.51
CA ALA A 161 -13.77 -5.06 6.68
C ALA A 161 -14.82 -6.18 6.56
N GLY A 162 -14.48 -7.24 5.84
CA GLY A 162 -15.35 -8.39 5.58
C GLY A 162 -16.38 -8.22 4.47
N ARG A 163 -16.44 -7.05 3.80
CA ARG A 163 -17.33 -6.83 2.64
C ARG A 163 -16.54 -6.80 1.33
N PRO A 164 -17.02 -7.45 0.26
CA PRO A 164 -16.39 -7.36 -1.06
C PRO A 164 -16.62 -5.97 -1.66
N VAL A 165 -15.56 -5.41 -2.25
CA VAL A 165 -15.59 -4.17 -3.02
C VAL A 165 -15.02 -4.40 -4.41
N VAL A 166 -15.63 -3.78 -5.42
CA VAL A 166 -15.26 -3.96 -6.82
C VAL A 166 -14.61 -2.69 -7.34
N PHE A 167 -13.48 -2.87 -8.02
CA PHE A 167 -12.78 -1.83 -8.76
C PHE A 167 -12.84 -2.15 -10.25
N ARG A 168 -12.97 -1.12 -11.07
CA ARG A 168 -13.09 -1.22 -12.54
C ARG A 168 -12.16 -0.21 -13.20
N ASN A 169 -11.76 -0.51 -14.43
CA ASN A 169 -11.07 0.43 -15.29
C ASN A 169 -11.96 0.73 -16.51
N SER A 170 -12.20 2.02 -16.76
CA SER A 170 -12.99 2.53 -17.88
C SER A 170 -12.15 3.18 -18.98
N THR A 171 -10.82 2.99 -18.96
CA THR A 171 -9.92 3.61 -19.93
C THR A 171 -10.12 3.02 -21.33
N PRO A 172 -10.55 3.80 -22.34
CA PRO A 172 -10.95 3.25 -23.65
C PRO A 172 -9.84 2.51 -24.43
N SER A 173 -8.58 2.82 -24.17
CA SER A 173 -7.40 2.26 -24.83
C SER A 173 -6.74 1.11 -24.07
N ALA A 174 -7.33 0.65 -22.95
CA ALA A 174 -6.81 -0.46 -22.16
C ALA A 174 -7.16 -1.82 -22.80
N LYS A 175 -6.13 -2.64 -23.06
CA LYS A 175 -6.23 -4.01 -23.61
C LYS A 175 -5.83 -5.08 -22.60
N SER A 176 -4.93 -4.74 -21.69
CA SER A 176 -4.54 -5.60 -20.56
C SER A 176 -4.51 -4.78 -19.27
N TRP A 177 -4.73 -5.45 -18.14
CA TRP A 177 -4.79 -4.84 -16.81
C TRP A 177 -3.98 -5.67 -15.84
N THR A 178 -3.24 -4.99 -14.98
CA THR A 178 -2.56 -5.58 -13.83
C THR A 178 -2.92 -4.77 -12.60
N TRP A 179 -3.79 -5.34 -11.76
CA TRP A 179 -4.20 -4.80 -10.47
C TRP A 179 -3.34 -5.39 -9.37
N ARG A 180 -2.90 -4.57 -8.40
CA ARG A 180 -2.14 -5.08 -7.25
C ARG A 180 -2.27 -4.18 -6.03
N LEU A 181 -2.43 -4.77 -4.84
CA LEU A 181 -2.33 -4.03 -3.58
C LEU A 181 -0.86 -3.79 -3.23
N LEU A 182 -0.49 -2.59 -2.82
CA LEU A 182 0.85 -2.27 -2.32
C LEU A 182 0.98 -2.74 -0.87
N GLN A 183 1.13 -4.05 -0.70
CA GLN A 183 1.40 -4.71 0.56
C GLN A 183 2.27 -5.95 0.33
N ASP A 184 2.87 -6.45 1.40
CA ASP A 184 3.72 -7.64 1.33
C ASP A 184 2.93 -8.84 0.78
N ASN A 185 3.54 -9.56 -0.16
CA ASN A 185 2.98 -10.76 -0.80
C ASN A 185 1.63 -10.57 -1.51
N ALA A 186 1.25 -9.35 -1.89
CA ALA A 186 0.04 -9.13 -2.69
C ALA A 186 0.13 -9.82 -4.05
N GLU A 187 -0.92 -10.56 -4.39
CA GLU A 187 -1.11 -11.15 -5.72
C GLU A 187 -1.49 -10.08 -6.74
N ALA A 188 -1.13 -10.34 -7.99
CA ALA A 188 -1.54 -9.51 -9.13
C ALA A 188 -2.78 -10.14 -9.78
N HIS A 189 -3.77 -9.29 -10.07
CA HIS A 189 -5.00 -9.71 -10.74
C HIS A 189 -5.10 -9.08 -12.13
N SER A 190 -5.74 -9.79 -13.06
CA SER A 190 -5.97 -9.33 -14.43
C SER A 190 -7.46 -9.14 -14.72
N GLY A 191 -7.76 -8.50 -15.86
CA GLY A 191 -9.12 -8.18 -16.29
C GLY A 191 -9.53 -6.73 -16.02
N SER A 192 -10.57 -6.25 -16.69
CA SER A 192 -11.03 -4.86 -16.59
C SER A 192 -11.66 -4.49 -15.24
N SER A 193 -11.92 -5.48 -14.38
CA SER A 193 -12.42 -5.29 -13.03
C SER A 193 -11.86 -6.35 -12.07
N VAL A 194 -11.69 -5.97 -10.81
CA VAL A 194 -11.24 -6.85 -9.72
C VAL A 194 -12.11 -6.66 -8.48
N SER A 195 -12.34 -7.72 -7.72
CA SER A 195 -13.06 -7.69 -6.44
C SER A 195 -12.11 -8.02 -5.30
N TYR A 196 -12.07 -7.19 -4.27
CA TYR A 196 -11.28 -7.43 -3.05
C TYR A 196 -12.19 -7.50 -1.82
N THR A 197 -11.85 -8.37 -0.87
CA THR A 197 -12.46 -8.39 0.46
C THR A 197 -11.35 -8.16 1.49
N PHE A 198 -11.37 -6.99 2.14
CA PHE A 198 -10.36 -6.65 3.14
C PHE A 198 -10.75 -7.24 4.50
N SER A 199 -9.89 -8.04 5.12
CA SER A 199 -10.19 -8.68 6.41
C SER A 199 -9.95 -7.75 7.61
N THR A 200 -9.03 -6.79 7.49
CA THR A 200 -8.65 -5.89 8.59
C THR A 200 -8.81 -4.43 8.20
N PRO A 201 -9.21 -3.57 9.17
CA PRO A 201 -9.26 -2.12 8.96
C PRO A 201 -7.86 -1.54 8.75
N GLY A 202 -7.80 -0.38 8.10
CA GLY A 202 -6.56 0.35 7.81
C GLY A 202 -6.52 0.88 6.37
N GLU A 203 -5.45 1.61 6.08
CA GLU A 203 -5.20 2.16 4.76
C GLU A 203 -4.66 1.09 3.80
N ARG A 204 -5.17 1.09 2.57
CA ARG A 204 -4.71 0.23 1.47
C ARG A 204 -4.45 1.11 0.25
N THR A 205 -3.44 0.75 -0.53
CA THR A 205 -3.18 1.40 -1.82
C THR A 205 -3.27 0.35 -2.92
N LEU A 206 -4.12 0.59 -3.91
CA LEU A 206 -4.30 -0.24 -5.09
C LEU A 206 -3.60 0.42 -6.28
N SER A 207 -2.69 -0.31 -6.94
CA SER A 207 -2.10 0.08 -8.22
C SER A 207 -2.85 -0.54 -9.40
N LEU A 208 -2.94 0.21 -10.48
CA LEU A 208 -3.36 -0.28 -11.79
C LEU A 208 -2.29 0.07 -12.84
N ILE A 209 -1.89 -0.94 -13.59
CA ILE A 209 -1.09 -0.82 -14.82
C ILE A 209 -1.95 -1.33 -15.98
N ILE A 210 -2.06 -0.55 -17.05
CA ILE A 210 -2.75 -0.98 -18.27
C ILE A 210 -1.75 -1.18 -19.40
N ASN A 211 -2.00 -2.13 -20.29
CA ASN A 211 -1.11 -2.44 -21.43
C ASN A 211 0.34 -2.77 -21.00
N GLY A 212 0.52 -3.12 -19.72
CA GLY A 212 1.81 -3.27 -19.06
C GLY A 212 2.59 -1.96 -18.84
N ASP A 213 2.06 -0.80 -19.23
CA ASP A 213 2.73 0.49 -19.17
C ASP A 213 2.87 0.96 -17.72
N SER A 214 4.01 0.69 -17.11
CA SER A 214 4.30 1.10 -15.74
C SER A 214 4.48 2.60 -15.61
N SER A 215 4.86 3.33 -16.68
CA SER A 215 5.15 4.77 -16.60
C SER A 215 3.91 5.60 -16.25
N HIS A 216 2.74 5.15 -16.71
CA HIS A 216 1.43 5.73 -16.41
C HIS A 216 0.68 4.95 -15.33
N MET A 217 1.38 4.26 -14.42
CA MET A 217 0.74 3.57 -13.31
C MET A 217 -0.07 4.55 -12.45
N VAL A 218 -1.32 4.19 -12.14
CA VAL A 218 -2.19 4.98 -11.27
C VAL A 218 -2.39 4.26 -9.94
N LEU A 219 -2.47 5.05 -8.86
CA LEU A 219 -2.72 4.59 -7.51
C LEU A 219 -4.09 5.05 -7.02
N LYS A 220 -4.77 4.18 -6.26
CA LYS A 220 -6.01 4.48 -5.54
C LYS A 220 -5.81 4.18 -4.06
N HIS A 221 -5.97 5.20 -3.23
CA HIS A 221 -6.01 5.03 -1.78
C HIS A 221 -7.40 4.59 -1.33
N ILE A 222 -7.44 3.61 -0.43
CA ILE A 222 -8.66 2.96 0.07
C ILE A 222 -8.57 2.90 1.59
N THR A 223 -9.47 3.57 2.29
CA THR A 223 -9.60 3.49 3.74
C THR A 223 -10.56 2.36 4.11
N VAL A 224 -10.06 1.34 4.83
CA VAL A 224 -10.88 0.22 5.31
C VAL A 224 -11.29 0.46 6.76
N PHE A 225 -12.59 0.61 7.00
CA PHE A 225 -13.17 0.72 8.33
C PHE A 225 -13.43 -0.65 8.95
N ALA A 226 -13.47 -0.71 10.28
CA ALA A 226 -13.85 -1.93 10.99
C ALA A 226 -15.27 -2.36 10.58
N ALA A 227 -15.51 -3.68 10.55
CA ALA A 227 -16.85 -4.20 10.32
C ALA A 227 -17.80 -3.59 11.35
N ARG A 228 -18.96 -3.08 10.90
CA ARG A 228 -20.00 -2.63 11.82
C ARG A 228 -20.34 -3.82 12.74
N PRO A 229 -20.35 -3.67 14.08
CA PRO A 229 -20.85 -4.70 14.97
C PRO A 229 -22.24 -5.11 14.49
N ALA A 230 -22.52 -6.42 14.45
CA ALA A 230 -23.88 -6.89 14.18
C ALA A 230 -24.81 -6.12 15.12
N ALA A 231 -25.85 -5.48 14.56
CA ALA A 231 -26.85 -4.82 15.38
C ALA A 231 -27.32 -5.83 16.43
N ALA A 232 -27.27 -5.43 17.71
CA ALA A 232 -27.86 -6.23 18.76
C ALA A 232 -29.30 -6.59 18.35
N PRO A 233 -29.77 -7.82 18.59
CA PRO A 233 -31.11 -8.24 18.18
C PRO A 233 -32.12 -7.18 18.63
N GLU A 234 -32.89 -6.66 17.68
CA GLU A 234 -33.93 -5.66 17.94
C GLU A 234 -34.86 -6.21 19.02
N ILE A 235 -34.84 -5.57 20.18
CA ILE A 235 -35.87 -5.76 21.19
C ILE A 235 -37.17 -5.27 20.53
N PRO A 236 -38.25 -6.07 20.46
CA PRO A 236 -39.50 -5.63 19.85
C PRO A 236 -39.94 -4.34 20.52
N GLU A 237 -39.97 -3.24 19.76
CA GLU A 237 -40.54 -1.99 20.24
C GLU A 237 -42.03 -2.23 20.57
N PRO A 238 -42.53 -1.77 21.72
CA PRO A 238 -43.95 -1.87 22.03
C PRO A 238 -44.74 -1.12 20.96
N ALA A 239 -45.76 -1.78 20.41
CA ALA A 239 -46.57 -1.29 19.30
C ALA A 239 -47.12 0.11 19.57
N PHE A 240 -46.47 1.13 19.01
CA PHE A 240 -47.04 2.45 18.88
C PHE A 240 -48.05 2.40 17.72
N ASN A 241 -49.32 2.51 18.07
CA ASN A 241 -50.41 2.58 17.11
C ASN A 241 -50.26 3.88 16.30
N PRO A 242 -49.94 3.84 15.00
CA PRO A 242 -49.78 5.07 14.23
C PRO A 242 -51.12 5.78 14.10
N ALA A 243 -51.15 7.09 14.34
CA ALA A 243 -52.33 7.90 14.05
C ALA A 243 -52.69 7.79 12.54
N PRO A 244 -53.98 7.92 12.17
CA PRO A 244 -54.43 7.76 10.79
C PRO A 244 -53.68 8.71 9.84
N LEU A 245 -53.06 8.15 8.81
CA LEU A 245 -52.37 8.89 7.76
C LEU A 245 -53.37 9.83 7.04
N PRO A 246 -53.00 11.10 6.77
CA PRO A 246 -53.77 11.93 5.86
C PRO A 246 -53.76 11.33 4.44
N ALA A 247 -54.84 11.54 3.70
CA ALA A 247 -55.07 10.98 2.37
C ALA A 247 -53.94 11.28 1.36
N PRO A 248 -53.76 10.45 0.31
CA PRO A 248 -52.69 10.61 -0.66
C PRO A 248 -52.90 11.88 -1.48
N VAL A 249 -51.90 12.76 -1.51
CA VAL A 249 -51.85 13.89 -2.45
C VAL A 249 -51.55 13.33 -3.85
N PRO A 250 -52.25 13.77 -4.92
CA PRO A 250 -52.05 13.24 -6.27
C PRO A 250 -50.60 13.42 -6.76
N GLU A 251 -50.02 12.36 -7.32
CA GLU A 251 -48.70 12.37 -7.94
C GLU A 251 -48.66 13.36 -9.12
N THR A 252 -47.93 14.46 -8.96
CA THR A 252 -47.57 15.35 -10.07
C THR A 252 -46.51 14.68 -10.96
N PRO A 253 -46.61 14.83 -12.29
CA PRO A 253 -45.78 14.10 -13.25
C PRO A 253 -44.30 14.49 -13.15
N VAL A 254 -43.44 13.46 -13.15
CA VAL A 254 -41.97 13.55 -13.11
C VAL A 254 -41.46 14.48 -14.21
N LYS A 255 -40.95 15.63 -13.78
CA LYS A 255 -40.25 16.60 -14.64
C LYS A 255 -38.78 16.20 -14.73
N LYS A 256 -38.27 16.18 -15.96
CA LYS A 256 -36.87 15.86 -16.37
C LYS A 256 -35.82 16.37 -15.38
N GLU A 257 -34.95 15.46 -14.97
CA GLU A 257 -33.81 15.69 -14.08
C GLU A 257 -32.74 16.54 -14.79
N GLU A 258 -32.57 17.77 -14.31
CA GLU A 258 -31.49 18.69 -14.68
C GLU A 258 -30.19 18.36 -13.90
N PRO A 259 -29.01 18.76 -14.42
CA PRO A 259 -27.75 18.12 -14.10
C PRO A 259 -27.26 18.41 -12.67
N ARG A 260 -26.80 17.34 -12.03
CA ARG A 260 -26.35 17.27 -10.63
C ARG A 260 -25.16 18.22 -10.36
N PRO A 261 -25.23 19.10 -9.33
CA PRO A 261 -24.10 19.92 -8.95
C PRO A 261 -23.09 19.10 -8.13
N SER A 262 -22.14 18.44 -8.80
CA SER A 262 -21.01 17.79 -8.14
C SER A 262 -19.95 18.83 -7.76
N ILE A 263 -19.99 19.34 -6.53
CA ILE A 263 -18.95 20.24 -6.00
C ILE A 263 -17.75 19.47 -5.46
N SER A 264 -16.53 19.92 -5.75
CA SER A 264 -15.31 19.34 -5.16
C SER A 264 -15.04 19.87 -3.74
N ASP A 265 -14.21 19.16 -2.97
CA ASP A 265 -13.86 19.57 -1.60
C ASP A 265 -13.15 20.93 -1.55
N ASP A 266 -12.26 21.19 -2.53
CA ASP A 266 -11.54 22.46 -2.66
C ASP A 266 -12.46 23.62 -3.04
N GLU A 267 -13.44 23.37 -3.90
CA GLU A 267 -14.45 24.36 -4.28
C GLU A 267 -15.38 24.68 -3.11
N PHE A 268 -15.80 23.66 -2.35
CA PHE A 268 -16.60 23.85 -1.13
C PHE A 268 -15.81 24.59 -0.05
N LYS A 269 -14.52 24.30 0.12
CA LYS A 269 -13.61 25.05 0.99
C LYS A 269 -13.48 26.51 0.56
N TYR A 270 -13.36 26.77 -0.74
CA TYR A 270 -13.36 28.13 -1.28
C TYR A 270 -14.67 28.85 -0.93
N MET A 271 -15.82 28.19 -1.14
CA MET A 271 -17.12 28.74 -0.77
C MET A 271 -17.24 29.04 0.74
N LEU A 272 -16.75 28.15 1.62
CA LEU A 272 -16.72 28.41 3.06
C LEU A 272 -15.82 29.60 3.42
N THR A 273 -14.72 29.78 2.68
CA THR A 273 -13.87 30.97 2.82
C THR A 273 -14.65 32.24 2.48
N GLN A 274 -15.58 32.20 1.52
CA GLN A 274 -16.46 33.33 1.22
C GLN A 274 -17.46 33.66 2.35
N VAL A 275 -17.85 32.68 3.17
CA VAL A 275 -18.65 32.91 4.40
C VAL A 275 -17.85 33.72 5.41
N THR A 276 -16.55 33.45 5.55
CA THR A 276 -15.66 34.26 6.43
C THR A 276 -15.49 35.71 5.93
N LEU A 277 -15.70 35.93 4.62
CA LEU A 277 -15.64 37.24 3.97
C LEU A 277 -17.01 37.95 3.89
N LYS A 278 -18.08 37.38 4.46
CA LYS A 278 -19.47 37.87 4.39
C LYS A 278 -20.08 37.88 2.99
N GLN A 279 -19.51 37.15 2.05
CA GLN A 279 -20.01 37.08 0.66
C GLN A 279 -21.02 35.95 0.45
N LYS A 280 -21.05 34.96 1.36
CA LYS A 280 -21.98 33.83 1.32
C LYS A 280 -22.54 33.52 2.70
N THR A 281 -23.68 32.86 2.72
CA THR A 281 -24.43 32.40 3.90
C THR A 281 -24.69 30.90 3.81
N ALA A 282 -25.18 30.27 4.89
CA ALA A 282 -25.47 28.84 4.90
C ALA A 282 -26.45 28.42 3.77
N THR A 283 -27.41 29.28 3.43
CA THR A 283 -28.42 29.03 2.39
C THR A 283 -27.82 28.87 1.00
N ASP A 284 -26.67 29.49 0.72
CA ASP A 284 -25.97 29.36 -0.58
C ASP A 284 -25.42 27.94 -0.82
N PHE A 285 -25.40 27.11 0.22
CA PHE A 285 -24.95 25.72 0.16
C PHE A 285 -26.11 24.73 0.13
N ALA A 286 -27.35 25.20 0.27
CA ALA A 286 -28.54 24.36 0.36
C ALA A 286 -28.64 23.39 -0.83
N GLN A 287 -28.28 23.83 -2.04
CA GLN A 287 -28.29 22.97 -3.24
C GLN A 287 -27.35 21.77 -3.15
N TYR A 288 -26.20 21.89 -2.48
CA TYR A 288 -25.23 20.80 -2.31
C TYR A 288 -25.56 19.92 -1.11
N LEU A 289 -26.28 20.47 -0.13
CA LEU A 289 -26.75 19.78 1.07
C LEU A 289 -28.15 19.19 0.90
N CYS A 290 -28.73 19.28 -0.30
CA CYS A 290 -30.11 18.88 -0.58
C CYS A 290 -31.12 19.48 0.40
N ASN A 291 -30.96 20.79 0.62
CA ASN A 291 -31.70 21.63 1.57
C ASN A 291 -31.56 21.22 3.05
N ASN A 292 -30.63 20.32 3.38
CA ASN A 292 -30.32 19.94 4.76
C ASN A 292 -29.24 20.85 5.38
N LEU A 293 -29.64 22.06 5.81
CA LEU A 293 -28.74 22.98 6.50
C LEU A 293 -28.34 22.53 7.92
N SER A 294 -28.93 21.44 8.41
CA SER A 294 -28.57 20.78 9.67
C SER A 294 -27.58 19.64 9.47
N ALA A 295 -26.94 19.54 8.30
CA ALA A 295 -25.90 18.56 8.02
C ALA A 295 -24.79 18.60 9.10
N ARG A 296 -24.26 17.42 9.42
CA ARG A 296 -23.27 17.24 10.48
C ARG A 296 -21.94 17.84 10.05
N VAL A 297 -21.35 18.67 10.91
CA VAL A 297 -20.01 19.23 10.72
C VAL A 297 -19.10 18.71 11.82
N VAL A 298 -18.01 18.05 11.44
CA VAL A 298 -16.98 17.59 12.38
C VAL A 298 -15.77 18.50 12.29
N LEU A 299 -15.36 19.04 13.43
CA LEU A 299 -14.37 20.09 13.57
C LEU A 299 -13.14 19.53 14.28
N ASN A 300 -11.97 19.62 13.64
CA ASN A 300 -10.69 19.18 14.20
C ASN A 300 -10.80 17.82 14.94
N THR A 301 -11.40 16.84 14.25
CA THR A 301 -11.52 15.41 14.60
C THR A 301 -12.37 15.02 15.82
N SER A 302 -13.02 15.96 16.53
CA SER A 302 -13.76 15.61 17.75
C SER A 302 -14.97 16.50 18.04
N ASP A 303 -14.86 17.80 17.79
CA ASP A 303 -15.95 18.73 18.03
C ASP A 303 -17.02 18.56 16.93
N VAL A 304 -18.30 18.49 17.31
CA VAL A 304 -19.41 18.34 16.35
C VAL A 304 -20.29 19.58 16.39
N ASP A 305 -20.69 20.03 15.21
CA ASP A 305 -21.59 21.15 15.01
C ASP A 305 -22.61 20.81 13.90
N ASN A 306 -23.65 21.64 13.74
CA ASN A 306 -24.51 21.61 12.55
C ASN A 306 -24.07 22.70 11.56
N PHE A 307 -24.33 22.50 10.27
CA PHE A 307 -23.79 23.36 9.21
C PHE A 307 -24.24 24.82 9.32
N ALA A 308 -25.52 25.08 9.55
CA ALA A 308 -26.05 26.43 9.72
C ALA A 308 -25.39 27.16 10.91
N HIS A 309 -25.26 26.47 12.05
CA HIS A 309 -24.63 27.02 13.24
C HIS A 309 -23.13 27.26 13.03
N PHE A 310 -22.42 26.32 12.42
CA PHE A 310 -21.02 26.50 12.04
C PHE A 310 -20.82 27.73 11.14
N CYS A 311 -21.61 27.86 10.07
CA CYS A 311 -21.56 29.02 9.18
C CYS A 311 -21.81 30.34 9.92
N SER A 312 -22.74 30.37 10.88
CA SER A 312 -22.99 31.56 11.70
C SER A 312 -21.79 31.96 12.56
N ARG A 313 -21.04 30.98 13.09
CA ARG A 313 -19.85 31.22 13.94
C ARG A 313 -18.67 31.77 13.14
N ILE A 314 -18.47 31.28 11.92
CA ILE A 314 -17.37 31.72 11.05
C ILE A 314 -17.70 32.97 10.22
N TYR A 315 -18.97 33.39 10.18
CA TYR A 315 -19.43 34.52 9.37
C TYR A 315 -18.68 35.81 9.74
N GLY A 316 -18.01 36.40 8.75
CA GLY A 316 -17.23 37.63 8.94
C GLY A 316 -15.93 37.47 9.75
N LYS A 317 -15.51 36.26 10.12
CA LYS A 317 -14.27 36.00 10.86
C LYS A 317 -13.07 35.90 9.90
N LYS A 318 -12.58 37.02 9.38
CA LYS A 318 -11.45 37.07 8.42
C LYS A 318 -10.15 36.40 8.88
N LYS A 319 -9.95 36.23 10.20
CA LYS A 319 -8.78 35.53 10.78
C LYS A 319 -8.95 34.01 10.86
N PHE A 320 -10.16 33.50 10.62
CA PHE A 320 -10.47 32.07 10.63
C PHE A 320 -9.97 31.44 9.33
N LYS A 321 -8.97 30.57 9.42
CA LYS A 321 -8.37 29.90 8.27
C LYS A 321 -8.75 28.42 8.26
N ILE A 322 -9.50 28.03 7.24
CA ILE A 322 -9.83 26.63 6.96
C ILE A 322 -8.64 26.00 6.22
N GLU A 323 -8.07 24.94 6.79
CA GLU A 323 -6.92 24.24 6.23
C GLU A 323 -7.35 23.13 5.27
N ARG A 324 -8.37 22.36 5.67
CA ARG A 324 -8.88 21.22 4.90
C ARG A 324 -10.38 21.09 5.11
N VAL A 325 -11.09 20.71 4.04
CA VAL A 325 -12.48 20.28 4.06
C VAL A 325 -12.53 18.91 3.40
N ASN A 326 -13.32 18.00 3.94
CA ASN A 326 -13.64 16.71 3.32
C ASN A 326 -15.15 16.50 3.38
N LEU A 327 -15.77 16.19 2.25
CA LEU A 327 -17.22 16.06 2.12
C LEU A 327 -17.62 14.59 2.01
N ALA A 328 -18.44 14.11 2.94
CA ALA A 328 -19.12 12.83 2.78
C ALA A 328 -20.46 13.05 2.08
N LYS A 329 -20.60 12.44 0.90
CA LYS A 329 -21.81 12.52 0.06
C LYS A 329 -22.60 11.22 0.13
N ASP A 330 -23.92 11.31 -0.03
CA ASP A 330 -24.78 10.14 -0.17
C ASP A 330 -24.87 9.64 -1.63
N GLU A 331 -25.63 8.56 -1.83
CA GLU A 331 -25.88 7.96 -3.15
C GLU A 331 -26.53 8.92 -4.16
N LYS A 332 -27.15 10.00 -3.67
CA LYS A 332 -27.78 11.06 -4.49
C LYS A 332 -26.83 12.24 -4.74
N GLY A 333 -25.61 12.20 -4.20
CA GLY A 333 -24.60 13.26 -4.31
C GLY A 333 -24.78 14.40 -3.30
N CYS A 334 -25.73 14.27 -2.36
CA CYS A 334 -25.98 15.26 -1.32
C CYS A 334 -24.91 15.16 -0.24
N VAL A 335 -24.33 16.30 0.16
CA VAL A 335 -23.39 16.35 1.29
C VAL A 335 -24.16 16.08 2.60
N LYS A 336 -23.78 15.02 3.33
CA LYS A 336 -24.39 14.65 4.62
C LYS A 336 -23.51 14.97 5.82
N GLU A 337 -22.20 14.87 5.63
CA GLU A 337 -21.22 15.16 6.68
C GLU A 337 -20.04 15.94 6.10
N ILE A 338 -19.55 16.92 6.87
CA ILE A 338 -18.52 17.86 6.46
C ILE A 338 -17.44 17.85 7.53
N LEU A 339 -16.26 17.36 7.18
CA LEU A 339 -15.11 17.38 8.08
C LEU A 339 -14.28 18.62 7.79
N ILE A 340 -14.06 19.46 8.78
CA ILE A 340 -13.33 20.73 8.65
C ILE A 340 -12.14 20.72 9.62
N MET A 341 -10.95 20.92 9.07
CA MET A 341 -9.73 21.18 9.82
C MET A 341 -9.38 22.66 9.72
N TYR A 342 -9.10 23.29 10.86
CA TYR A 342 -8.75 24.71 10.94
C TYR A 342 -7.66 24.97 11.98
N ASP A 343 -6.88 26.03 11.77
CA ASP A 343 -5.77 26.41 12.64
C ASP A 343 -6.26 26.89 14.02
N ARG A 344 -6.06 26.06 15.06
CA ARG A 344 -6.43 26.38 16.46
C ARG A 344 -5.62 27.55 17.04
N LYS A 345 -4.39 27.80 16.56
CA LYS A 345 -3.53 28.87 17.11
C LYS A 345 -4.06 30.28 16.86
N LYS A 346 -4.91 30.46 15.84
CA LYS A 346 -5.61 31.72 15.55
C LYS A 346 -7.06 31.74 16.05
N PHE A 347 -7.53 30.65 16.67
CA PHE A 347 -8.88 30.49 17.19
C PHE A 347 -9.00 30.75 18.70
N MET A 348 -7.88 30.80 19.43
CA MET A 348 -7.86 31.14 20.86
C MET A 348 -8.18 32.63 21.10
N GLY A 349 -9.47 32.97 21.09
CA GLY A 349 -9.92 34.28 21.53
C GLY A 349 -11.42 34.53 21.48
N ILE A 350 -12.26 33.51 21.28
CA ILE A 350 -13.73 33.67 21.27
C ILE A 350 -14.40 32.39 21.80
N PHE A 351 -14.28 32.15 23.10
CA PHE A 351 -15.28 31.43 23.89
C PHE A 351 -15.65 32.32 25.06
#